data_AF-A0A497LJD9-F1
#
_entry.id   AF-A0A497LJD9-F1
#
_cell.length_a   1.000
_cell.length_b   1.000
_cell.length_c   1.000
_cell.angle_alpha   90.00
_cell.angle_beta   90.00
_cell.angle_gamma   90.00
#
_symmetry.space_group_name_H-M   'P 1'
#
loop_
_entity.id
_entity.type
_entity.pdbx_description
1 polymer ?
#
loop_
_entity_poly.entity_id
_entity_poly.type
_entity_poly.pdbx_seq_one_letter_code
_entity_poly.pdbx_strand_id
1 'polypeptide(L)'
;MEPSLLYSQLSAGKFSGKAELERLKRVLETAKELASLYSGTYASLQGLPNEISLVEELIQKNRFKEVGKKLMRMGLIFLAVPEPVASNLCGSLLLTTGFLFSRLNKESVDWESLHLELHKSLHDLHKLKKEIASIHL
;
A
#
# COMPACT_ATOMS: atom_id res chain seq x y z
N MET A 1 6.93 -20.52 31.88
CA MET A 1 6.42 -20.23 30.53
C MET A 1 7.61 -19.85 29.68
N GLU A 2 8.07 -20.74 28.82
CA GLU A 2 9.27 -20.48 28.02
C GLU A 2 8.97 -19.51 26.86
N PRO A 3 9.78 -18.45 26.68
CA PRO A 3 9.71 -17.54 25.53
C PRO A 3 9.94 -18.21 24.16
N SER A 4 10.43 -19.46 24.15
CA SER A 4 10.82 -20.22 22.97
C SER A 4 9.64 -20.60 22.05
N LEU A 5 8.43 -20.75 22.61
CA LEU A 5 7.22 -21.09 21.85
C LEU A 5 6.63 -19.91 21.07
N LEU A 6 6.85 -18.67 21.53
CA LEU A 6 6.36 -17.47 20.83
C LEU A 6 7.27 -17.12 19.64
N TYR A 7 8.58 -17.33 19.80
CA TYR A 7 9.57 -17.17 18.73
C TYR A 7 9.45 -18.27 17.66
N SER A 8 9.12 -19.50 18.04
CA SER A 8 8.95 -20.58 17.06
C SER A 8 7.72 -20.36 16.17
N GLN A 9 6.63 -19.76 16.68
CA GLN A 9 5.45 -19.39 15.89
C GLN A 9 5.68 -18.18 14.96
N LEU A 10 6.56 -17.26 15.33
CA LEU A 10 7.02 -16.17 14.45
C LEU A 10 7.99 -16.66 13.37
N SER A 11 8.83 -17.65 13.68
CA SER A 11 9.78 -18.26 12.72
C SER A 11 9.13 -19.26 11.76
N ALA A 12 8.02 -19.89 12.17
CA ALA A 12 7.23 -20.81 11.36
C ALA A 12 6.22 -20.04 10.51
N GLY A 13 6.69 -19.01 9.80
CA GLY A 13 5.94 -18.22 8.84
C GLY A 13 5.32 -19.08 7.75
N LYS A 14 4.22 -19.77 8.08
CA LYS A 14 3.22 -20.22 7.12
C LYS A 14 2.42 -18.98 6.71
N PHE A 15 3.12 -18.06 6.05
CA PHE A 15 2.53 -17.14 5.10
C PHE A 15 1.90 -18.04 4.03
N SER A 16 0.61 -18.37 4.19
CA SER A 16 -0.14 -18.95 3.08
C SER A 16 -0.28 -17.81 2.07
N GLY A 17 0.66 -17.74 1.13
CA GLY A 17 0.72 -16.66 0.13
C GLY A 17 -0.62 -16.47 -0.58
N LYS A 18 -1.43 -17.54 -0.68
CA LYS A 18 -2.80 -17.50 -1.19
C LYS A 18 -3.75 -16.68 -0.31
N ALA A 19 -3.74 -16.84 1.01
CA ALA A 19 -4.65 -16.12 1.90
C ALA A 19 -4.35 -14.61 1.94
N GLU A 20 -3.08 -14.25 1.99
CA GLU A 20 -2.63 -12.86 1.97
C GLU A 20 -2.85 -12.21 0.59
N LEU A 21 -2.72 -12.99 -0.49
CA LEU A 21 -3.07 -12.50 -1.82
C LEU A 21 -4.57 -12.22 -1.97
N GLU A 22 -5.42 -13.10 -1.44
CA GLU A 22 -6.88 -12.86 -1.42
C GLU A 22 -7.25 -11.65 -0.54
N ARG A 23 -6.51 -11.40 0.55
CA ARG A 23 -6.67 -10.17 1.33
C ARG A 23 -6.30 -8.93 0.51
N LEU A 24 -5.16 -8.97 -0.19
CA LEU A 24 -4.74 -7.86 -1.05
C LEU A 24 -5.77 -7.58 -2.15
N LYS A 25 -6.31 -8.60 -2.81
CA LYS A 25 -7.38 -8.44 -3.81
C LYS A 25 -8.59 -7.70 -3.23
N ARG A 26 -9.05 -8.09 -2.03
CA ARG A 26 -10.17 -7.38 -1.36
C ARG A 26 -9.83 -5.91 -1.09
N VAL A 27 -8.61 -5.62 -0.64
CA VAL A 27 -8.16 -4.24 -0.42
C VAL A 27 -8.12 -3.45 -1.73
N LEU A 28 -7.68 -4.07 -2.83
CA LEU A 28 -7.66 -3.45 -4.17
C LEU A 28 -9.06 -3.17 -4.71
N GLU A 29 -10.03 -4.06 -4.48
CA GLU A 29 -11.42 -3.80 -4.85
C GLU A 29 -12.01 -2.65 -4.04
N THR A 30 -11.80 -2.63 -2.71
CA THR A 30 -12.22 -1.48 -1.89
C THR A 30 -11.52 -0.19 -2.32
N ALA A 31 -10.24 -0.24 -2.68
CA ALA A 31 -9.53 0.91 -3.23
C ALA A 31 -10.17 1.40 -4.52
N LYS A 32 -10.58 0.49 -5.39
CA LYS A 32 -11.21 0.80 -6.68
C LYS A 32 -12.57 1.47 -6.49
N GLU A 33 -13.38 0.96 -5.56
CA GLU A 33 -14.67 1.54 -5.18
C GLU A 33 -14.48 2.96 -4.62
N LEU A 34 -13.56 3.14 -3.67
CA LEU A 34 -13.24 4.46 -3.11
C LEU A 34 -12.75 5.42 -4.19
N ALA A 35 -11.82 5.00 -5.04
CA ALA A 35 -11.32 5.84 -6.13
C ALA A 35 -12.44 6.26 -7.08
N SER A 36 -13.38 5.36 -7.41
CA SER A 36 -14.55 5.68 -8.23
C SER A 36 -15.45 6.71 -7.56
N LEU A 37 -15.82 6.49 -6.30
CA LEU A 37 -16.69 7.38 -5.51
C LEU A 37 -16.14 8.80 -5.40
N TYR A 38 -14.82 8.93 -5.24
CA TYR A 38 -14.17 10.21 -5.00
C TYR A 38 -13.46 10.79 -6.23
N SER A 39 -13.54 10.13 -7.39
CA SER A 39 -12.90 10.57 -8.65
C SER A 39 -13.36 11.95 -9.13
N GLY A 40 -14.61 12.32 -8.83
CA GLY A 40 -15.17 13.64 -9.11
C GLY A 40 -14.69 14.75 -8.16
N THR A 41 -14.21 14.36 -6.97
CA THR A 41 -13.78 15.29 -5.91
C THR A 41 -12.27 15.48 -5.90
N TYR A 42 -11.51 14.43 -6.18
CA TYR A 42 -10.05 14.47 -6.20
C TYR A 42 -9.51 13.93 -7.52
N ALA A 43 -8.95 14.82 -8.33
CA ALA A 43 -8.39 14.47 -9.64
C ALA A 43 -7.30 13.38 -9.56
N SER A 44 -6.56 13.30 -8.44
CA SER A 44 -5.57 12.26 -8.17
C SER A 44 -6.14 10.84 -8.11
N LEU A 45 -7.47 10.68 -7.95
CA LEU A 45 -8.16 9.39 -7.89
C LEU A 45 -8.71 8.92 -9.25
N GLN A 46 -8.78 9.79 -10.27
CA GLN A 46 -9.35 9.41 -11.57
C GLN A 46 -8.59 8.29 -12.28
N GLY A 47 -7.26 8.28 -12.17
CA GLY A 47 -6.41 7.26 -12.81
C GLY A 47 -6.24 5.98 -11.98
N LEU A 48 -6.70 5.97 -10.74
CA LEU A 48 -6.43 4.90 -9.78
C LEU A 48 -7.06 3.55 -10.14
N PRO A 49 -8.30 3.48 -10.67
CA PRO A 49 -8.88 2.21 -11.13
C PRO A 49 -8.04 1.50 -12.20
N ASN A 50 -7.45 2.26 -13.14
CA ASN A 50 -6.58 1.70 -14.18
C ASN A 50 -5.26 1.21 -13.58
N GLU A 51 -4.68 1.97 -12.64
CA GLU A 51 -3.48 1.57 -11.91
C GLU A 51 -3.71 0.30 -11.07
N ILE A 52 -4.90 0.15 -10.46
CA ILE A 52 -5.31 -1.06 -9.73
C ILE A 52 -5.32 -2.28 -10.66
N SER A 53 -5.95 -2.16 -11.84
CA SER A 53 -5.96 -3.27 -12.81
C SER A 53 -4.57 -3.65 -13.29
N LEU A 54 -3.66 -2.68 -13.48
CA LEU A 54 -2.25 -2.96 -13.78
C LEU A 54 -1.55 -3.70 -12.63
N VAL A 55 -1.86 -3.36 -11.37
CA VAL A 55 -1.34 -4.08 -10.20
C VAL A 55 -1.80 -5.53 -10.20
N GLU A 56 -3.07 -5.79 -10.48
CA GLU A 56 -3.63 -7.15 -10.57
C GLU A 56 -2.95 -7.99 -11.65
N GLU A 57 -2.70 -7.41 -12.83
CA GLU A 57 -1.94 -8.08 -13.88
C GLU A 57 -0.49 -8.40 -13.44
N LEU A 58 0.18 -7.46 -12.78
CA LEU A 58 1.55 -7.65 -12.33
C LEU A 58 1.65 -8.73 -11.25
N ILE A 59 0.63 -8.84 -10.40
CA ILE A 59 0.47 -9.94 -9.45
C ILE A 59 0.39 -11.28 -10.18
N GLN A 60 -0.45 -11.40 -11.21
CA GLN A 60 -0.57 -12.63 -12.01
C GLN A 60 0.75 -13.00 -12.69
N LYS A 61 1.54 -11.99 -13.08
CA LYS A 61 2.87 -12.14 -13.69
C LYS A 61 4.00 -12.34 -12.66
N ASN A 62 3.69 -12.46 -11.36
CA ASN A 62 4.65 -12.59 -10.24
C ASN A 62 5.69 -11.45 -10.17
N ARG A 63 5.38 -10.24 -10.67
CA ARG A 63 6.29 -9.08 -10.67
C ARG A 63 6.21 -8.27 -9.36
N PHE A 64 6.39 -8.95 -8.23
CA PHE A 64 6.11 -8.38 -6.89
C PHE A 64 6.88 -7.10 -6.56
N LYS A 65 8.11 -6.92 -7.07
CA LYS A 65 8.89 -5.68 -6.87
C LYS A 65 8.19 -4.45 -7.47
N GLU A 66 7.56 -4.61 -8.63
CA GLU A 66 6.84 -3.53 -9.32
C GLU A 66 5.45 -3.31 -8.72
N VAL A 67 4.80 -4.41 -8.32
CA VAL A 67 3.58 -4.35 -7.51
C VAL A 67 3.84 -3.52 -6.25
N GLY A 68 4.94 -3.79 -5.55
CA GLY A 68 5.31 -3.10 -4.32
C GLY A 68 5.38 -1.58 -4.47
N LYS A 69 6.09 -1.11 -5.51
CA LYS A 69 6.20 0.33 -5.82
C LYS A 69 4.85 0.97 -6.14
N LYS A 70 4.00 0.29 -6.91
CA LYS A 70 2.67 0.81 -7.27
C LYS A 70 1.74 0.87 -6.07
N LEU A 71 1.70 -0.19 -5.27
CA LEU A 71 0.93 -0.24 -4.02
C LEU A 71 1.32 0.88 -3.06
N MET A 72 2.62 1.14 -2.88
CA MET A 72 3.08 2.27 -2.05
C MET A 72 2.57 3.61 -2.57
N ARG A 73 2.68 3.86 -3.88
CA ARG A 73 2.21 5.11 -4.49
C ARG A 73 0.70 5.29 -4.31
N MET A 74 -0.08 4.23 -4.55
CA MET A 74 -1.52 4.26 -4.33
C MET A 74 -1.87 4.50 -2.87
N GLY A 75 -1.16 3.83 -1.95
CA GLY A 75 -1.33 4.01 -0.51
C GLY A 75 -1.14 5.46 -0.06
N LEU A 76 -0.13 6.13 -0.60
CA LEU A 76 0.11 7.57 -0.36
C LEU A 76 -1.02 8.45 -0.87
N ILE A 77 -1.57 8.16 -2.06
CA ILE A 77 -2.69 8.91 -2.61
C ILE A 77 -3.91 8.79 -1.69
N PHE A 78 -4.28 7.58 -1.26
CA PHE A 78 -5.41 7.39 -0.33
C PHE A 78 -5.18 8.09 1.02
N LEU A 79 -3.96 8.08 1.55
CA LEU A 79 -3.63 8.79 2.80
C LEU A 79 -3.69 10.33 2.68
N ALA A 80 -3.57 10.84 1.45
CA ALA A 80 -3.61 12.28 1.20
C ALA A 80 -5.04 12.83 1.07
N VAL A 81 -6.00 11.98 0.72
CA VAL A 81 -7.42 12.36 0.60
C VAL A 81 -7.99 12.67 2.00
N PRO A 82 -8.62 13.84 2.22
CA PRO A 82 -9.16 14.25 3.52
C PRO A 82 -10.51 13.58 3.85
N GLU A 83 -10.60 12.26 3.65
CA GLU A 83 -11.77 11.42 3.89
C GLU A 83 -11.58 10.55 5.16
N PRO A 84 -12.62 10.34 5.99
CA PRO A 84 -12.44 9.83 7.33
C PRO A 84 -12.39 8.30 7.36
N VAL A 85 -11.30 7.75 7.88
CA VAL A 85 -11.11 6.32 8.23
C VAL A 85 -10.91 5.36 7.04
N ALA A 86 -11.84 5.23 6.09
CA ALA A 86 -11.77 4.19 5.06
C ALA A 86 -10.58 4.38 4.11
N SER A 87 -10.39 5.62 3.62
CA SER A 87 -9.25 5.99 2.77
C SER A 87 -7.93 5.82 3.51
N ASN A 88 -7.85 6.22 4.80
CA ASN A 88 -6.64 6.06 5.59
C ASN A 88 -6.28 4.60 5.87
N LEU A 89 -7.28 3.76 6.13
CA LEU A 89 -7.09 2.33 6.39
C LEU A 89 -6.64 1.61 5.11
N CYS A 90 -7.34 1.87 3.99
CA CYS A 90 -6.95 1.33 2.68
C CYS A 90 -5.54 1.80 2.30
N GLY A 91 -5.26 3.10 2.46
CA GLY A 91 -3.96 3.69 2.17
C GLY A 91 -2.83 3.09 2.99
N SER A 92 -3.04 2.87 4.30
CA SER A 92 -2.05 2.25 5.19
C SER A 92 -1.79 0.78 4.83
N LEU A 93 -2.82 0.02 4.47
CA LEU A 93 -2.69 -1.37 4.05
C LEU A 93 -1.95 -1.50 2.72
N LEU A 94 -2.25 -0.64 1.75
CA LEU A 94 -1.55 -0.60 0.46
C LEU A 94 -0.09 -0.20 0.65
N LEU A 95 0.19 0.79 1.51
CA LEU A 95 1.54 1.26 1.77
C LEU A 95 2.42 0.19 2.43
N THR A 96 1.91 -0.46 3.48
CA THR A 96 2.64 -1.52 4.20
C THR A 96 2.82 -2.77 3.34
N THR A 97 1.79 -3.20 2.62
CA THR A 97 1.89 -4.34 1.68
C THR A 97 2.86 -4.03 0.54
N GLY A 98 2.81 -2.80 0.01
CA GLY A 98 3.71 -2.36 -1.04
C GLY A 98 5.18 -2.36 -0.59
N PHE A 99 5.43 -1.89 0.63
CA PHE A 99 6.76 -1.95 1.24
C PHE A 99 7.26 -3.39 1.35
N LEU A 100 6.45 -4.31 1.88
CA LEU A 100 6.81 -5.73 1.98
C LEU A 100 7.14 -6.33 0.59
N PHE A 101 6.29 -6.07 -0.41
CA PHE A 101 6.48 -6.60 -1.76
C PHE A 101 7.70 -6.03 -2.47
N SER A 102 8.05 -4.78 -2.20
CA SER A 102 9.29 -4.16 -2.71
C SER A 102 10.57 -4.81 -2.14
N ARG A 103 10.43 -5.50 -0.99
CA ARG A 103 11.51 -6.14 -0.24
C ARG A 103 11.56 -7.65 -0.35
N LEU A 104 10.59 -8.31 -1.00
CA LEU A 104 10.53 -9.78 -1.13
C LEU A 104 11.77 -10.43 -1.76
N ASN A 105 12.58 -9.67 -2.52
CA ASN A 105 13.83 -10.16 -3.12
C ASN A 105 15.10 -9.73 -2.35
N LYS A 106 14.97 -9.11 -1.18
CA LYS A 106 16.11 -8.74 -0.32
C LYS A 106 16.10 -9.65 0.90
N GLU A 107 17.23 -10.28 1.18
CA GLU A 107 17.41 -11.20 2.32
C GLU A 107 17.25 -10.52 3.69
N SER A 108 17.29 -9.18 3.73
CA SER A 108 17.04 -8.40 4.95
C SER A 108 16.34 -7.07 4.65
N VAL A 109 15.46 -6.68 5.58
CA VAL A 109 14.97 -5.30 5.68
C VAL A 109 15.97 -4.56 6.55
N ASP A 110 16.93 -3.90 5.90
CA ASP A 110 17.83 -2.98 6.58
C ASP A 110 17.04 -1.75 7.12
N TRP A 111 17.32 -1.38 8.37
CA TRP A 111 16.65 -0.30 9.09
C TRP A 111 16.88 1.07 8.46
N GLU A 112 18.09 1.35 7.93
CA GLU A 112 18.38 2.60 7.22
C GLU A 112 17.52 2.72 5.96
N SER A 113 17.42 1.61 5.23
CA SER A 113 16.59 1.54 4.04
C SER A 113 15.09 1.69 4.33
N LEU A 114 14.58 1.16 5.45
CA LEU A 114 13.21 1.38 5.90
C LEU A 114 12.98 2.84 6.29
N HIS A 115 13.91 3.42 7.05
CA HIS A 115 13.83 4.81 7.49
C HIS A 115 13.78 5.78 6.30
N LEU A 116 14.66 5.59 5.32
CA LEU A 116 14.70 6.43 4.11
C LEU A 116 13.39 6.34 3.31
N GLU A 117 12.84 5.14 3.19
CA GLU A 117 11.62 4.88 2.42
C GLU A 117 10.37 5.43 3.12
N LEU A 118 10.31 5.31 4.46
CA LEU A 118 9.29 5.95 5.29
C LEU A 118 9.40 7.48 5.21
N HIS A 119 10.61 8.03 5.32
CA HIS A 119 10.82 9.47 5.27
C HIS A 119 10.40 10.06 3.92
N LYS A 120 10.75 9.38 2.82
CA LYS A 120 10.30 9.75 1.47
C LYS A 120 8.78 9.66 1.34
N SER A 121 8.18 8.58 1.85
CA SER A 121 6.72 8.38 1.85
C SER A 121 5.99 9.48 2.63
N LEU A 122 6.50 9.88 3.80
CA LEU A 122 5.95 10.99 4.59
C LEU A 122 6.10 12.34 3.89
N HIS A 123 7.23 12.57 3.20
CA HIS A 123 7.44 13.77 2.41
C HIS A 123 6.45 13.86 1.25
N ASP A 124 6.30 12.77 0.49
CA ASP A 124 5.35 12.67 -0.62
C ASP A 124 3.90 12.84 -0.14
N LEU A 125 3.55 12.25 1.01
CA LEU A 125 2.25 12.44 1.66
C LEU A 125 2.01 13.91 2.02
N HIS A 126 3.00 14.58 2.62
CA HIS A 126 2.87 15.98 3.01
C HIS A 126 2.71 16.90 1.78
N LYS A 127 3.41 16.60 0.68
CA LYS A 127 3.26 17.30 -0.59
C LYS A 127 1.86 17.12 -1.17
N LEU A 128 1.37 15.88 -1.25
CA LEU A 128 0.02 15.56 -1.76
C LEU A 128 -1.07 16.23 -0.93
N LYS A 129 -0.94 16.24 0.41
CA LYS A 129 -1.89 16.95 1.30
C LYS A 129 -1.94 18.46 1.01
N LYS A 130 -0.80 19.09 0.73
CA LYS A 130 -0.75 20.51 0.34
C LYS A 130 -1.41 20.76 -1.01
N GLU A 131 -1.16 19.91 -2.00
CA GLU A 131 -1.77 20.02 -3.33
C GLU A 131 -3.29 19.89 -3.25
N ILE A 132 -3.79 18.89 -2.52
CA ILE A 132 -5.25 18.69 -2.34
C ILE A 132 -5.90 19.86 -1.59
N ALA A 133 -5.24 20.40 -0.56
CA ALA A 133 -5.72 21.57 0.17
C ALA A 133 -5.75 22.83 -0.72
N SER A 134 -4.80 22.98 -1.64
CA SER A 134 -4.73 24.14 -2.55
C SER A 134 -5.80 24.14 -3.65
N ILE A 135 -6.40 22.98 -3.95
CA ILE A 135 -7.48 22.83 -4.93
C ILE A 135 -8.86 23.22 -4.31
N HIS A 136 -8.95 23.31 -2.98
CA HIS A 136 -10.16 23.68 -2.24
C HIS A 136 -10.27 25.19 -1.93
N LEU A 137 -9.56 26.06 -2.69
CA LEU A 137 -9.68 27.54 -2.63
C LEU A 137 -10.24 28.09 -3.95
#